data_AF-A0AAU7WAP8-F1
#
_entry.id   AF-A0AAU7WAP8-F1
#
_cell.length_a   1.000
_cell.length_b   1.000
_cell.length_c   1.000
_cell.angle_alpha   90.00
_cell.angle_beta   90.00
_cell.angle_gamma   90.00
#
_symmetry.space_group_name_H-M   'P 1'
#
loop_
_entity.id
_entity.type
_entity.pdbx_description
1 polymer ?
#
loop_
_entity_poly.entity_id
_entity_poly.type
_entity_poly.pdbx_seq_one_letter_code
_entity_poly.pdbx_strand_id
1 'polypeptide(L)'
;MKGGVILYRGSGADARRYLESDRSRADEYYLEGGTALAEFSVVGRTGEVIGEGALTPDEYAQWVDWVNPLTGESMGKPRLPGDGRHGSPRFAEMVVNAPKSLSIAAALHHEVSEALDAAQRDAVAEIRAWLGQHSVTRVGPRGAQRVVPIEQFETVAVSHKTSRAGDPHRHIHFQVGTRVWAETAWRALDTAALFRQQGAIRSLGTAVIAAHPQLAAALDAHGLTLDPVTGEVAELQPFNAVMSKRAEQVARNLSQFEKDWRRAHLDEEPGPAALARLTAMAWDHGRPHKKPTKLGCESAWRSEL
;
A
#
# COMPACT_ATOMS: atom_id res chain seq x y z
N MET A 1 0.68 7.03 -8.90
CA MET A 1 0.66 6.52 -7.50
C MET A 1 1.43 7.44 -6.54
N LYS A 2 0.95 7.63 -5.30
CA LYS A 2 1.60 8.45 -4.24
C LYS A 2 1.87 7.59 -3.00
N GLY A 3 3.07 7.68 -2.39
CA GLY A 3 3.40 6.99 -1.11
C GLY A 3 4.67 6.13 -1.18
N GLY A 4 5.57 6.25 -0.19
CA GLY A 4 6.87 5.57 -0.14
C GLY A 4 6.78 4.13 0.32
N VAL A 5 7.87 3.37 0.15
CA VAL A 5 8.01 2.08 0.84
C VAL A 5 8.12 2.34 2.34
N ILE A 6 7.33 1.63 3.15
CA ILE A 6 7.36 1.73 4.61
C ILE A 6 7.74 0.37 5.18
N LEU A 7 8.66 0.33 6.14
CA LEU A 7 9.02 -0.91 6.82
C LEU A 7 8.17 -1.08 8.07
N TYR A 8 7.32 -2.10 8.08
CA TYR A 8 6.56 -2.50 9.26
C TYR A 8 7.44 -3.34 10.19
N ARG A 9 7.35 -3.13 11.52
CA ARG A 9 8.22 -3.80 12.51
C ARG A 9 7.49 -4.41 13.72
N GLY A 10 6.17 -4.24 13.80
CA GLY A 10 5.35 -4.77 14.88
C GLY A 10 5.16 -6.29 14.82
N SER A 11 4.38 -6.83 15.75
CA SER A 11 4.00 -8.24 15.75
C SER A 11 2.95 -8.56 14.68
N GLY A 12 2.73 -9.84 14.39
CA GLY A 12 1.62 -10.25 13.53
C GLY A 12 0.25 -9.83 14.07
N ALA A 13 0.05 -9.92 15.39
CA ALA A 13 -1.16 -9.47 16.04
C ALA A 13 -1.39 -7.95 15.85
N ASP A 14 -0.33 -7.15 15.92
CA ASP A 14 -0.44 -5.70 15.69
C ASP A 14 -0.67 -5.36 14.22
N ALA A 15 -0.09 -6.14 13.30
CA ALA A 15 -0.29 -5.95 11.86
C ALA A 15 -1.73 -6.28 11.46
N ARG A 16 -2.30 -7.33 12.07
CA ARG A 16 -3.70 -7.69 11.91
C ARG A 16 -4.62 -6.57 12.40
N ARG A 17 -4.39 -6.06 13.62
CA ARG A 17 -5.15 -4.92 14.15
C ARG A 17 -5.02 -3.68 13.28
N TYR A 18 -3.85 -3.44 12.71
CA TYR A 18 -3.62 -2.33 11.78
C TYR A 18 -4.54 -2.43 10.56
N LEU A 19 -4.60 -3.60 9.90
CA LEU A 19 -5.52 -3.83 8.77
C LEU A 19 -6.99 -3.75 9.20
N GLU A 20 -7.35 -4.35 10.33
CA GLU A 20 -8.73 -4.30 10.86
C GLU A 20 -9.17 -2.87 11.20
N SER A 21 -8.27 -2.04 11.72
CA SER A 21 -8.53 -0.62 12.02
C SER A 21 -8.67 0.26 10.78
N ASP A 22 -8.23 -0.25 9.64
CA ASP A 22 -8.38 0.36 8.32
C ASP A 22 -9.61 -0.21 7.58
N ARG A 23 -10.58 -0.82 8.27
CA ARG A 23 -11.89 -1.17 7.68
C ARG A 23 -12.91 -0.04 7.80
N SER A 24 -13.59 0.35 6.72
CA SER A 24 -14.84 1.12 6.80
C SER A 24 -16.05 0.20 6.59
N ARG A 25 -17.23 0.63 7.04
CA ARG A 25 -18.49 -0.05 6.70
C ARG A 25 -18.98 0.23 5.27
N ALA A 26 -18.43 1.20 4.53
CA ALA A 26 -18.76 1.33 3.09
C ALA A 26 -18.03 0.27 2.26
N ASP A 27 -17.01 -0.34 2.87
CA ASP A 27 -16.50 -1.66 2.54
C ASP A 27 -17.40 -2.76 3.20
N GLU A 28 -18.73 -2.59 3.38
CA GLU A 28 -19.61 -3.59 4.05
C GLU A 28 -19.94 -4.83 3.22
N TYR A 29 -19.58 -4.86 1.94
CA TYR A 29 -19.57 -6.11 1.18
C TYR A 29 -18.52 -7.14 1.65
N TYR A 30 -17.79 -6.84 2.73
CA TYR A 30 -16.58 -7.53 3.12
C TYR A 30 -16.71 -8.41 4.37
N LEU A 31 -17.84 -8.42 5.11
CA LEU A 31 -17.96 -9.15 6.38
C LEU A 31 -19.37 -9.68 6.74
N GLU A 32 -20.03 -10.40 5.84
CA GLU A 32 -20.83 -11.57 6.26
C GLU A 32 -20.00 -12.82 5.93
N GLY A 33 -19.18 -13.29 6.88
CA GLY A 33 -18.38 -14.52 6.74
C GLY A 33 -16.89 -14.45 7.11
N GLY A 34 -16.31 -13.26 7.37
CA GLY A 34 -15.02 -13.17 8.06
C GLY A 34 -13.74 -13.32 7.22
N THR A 35 -13.72 -12.99 5.93
CA THR A 35 -12.49 -13.03 5.12
C THR A 35 -12.21 -11.67 4.48
N ALA A 36 -11.28 -10.90 5.05
CA ALA A 36 -10.45 -10.06 4.18
C ALA A 36 -9.53 -11.04 3.45
N LEU A 37 -9.64 -11.16 2.13
CA LEU A 37 -8.70 -11.97 1.36
C LEU A 37 -7.40 -11.17 1.32
N ALA A 38 -6.56 -11.37 2.33
CA ALA A 38 -5.15 -11.07 2.21
C ALA A 38 -4.62 -12.02 1.12
N GLU A 39 -4.58 -11.52 -0.12
CA GLU A 39 -4.18 -12.30 -1.29
C GLU A 39 -2.68 -12.54 -1.21
N PHE A 40 -2.32 -13.76 -0.85
CA PHE A 40 -0.95 -14.20 -0.69
C PHE A 40 -0.41 -14.75 -1.99
N SER A 41 0.85 -14.44 -2.29
CA SER A 41 1.56 -15.03 -3.41
C SER A 41 3.03 -15.25 -3.08
N VAL A 42 3.55 -16.39 -3.49
CA VAL A 42 4.98 -16.70 -3.60
C VAL A 42 5.40 -16.45 -5.04
N VAL A 43 6.44 -15.66 -5.21
CA VAL A 43 6.92 -15.22 -6.52
C VAL A 43 8.37 -15.65 -6.68
N GLY A 44 8.67 -16.32 -7.80
CA GLY A 44 9.99 -16.79 -8.15
C GLY A 44 10.87 -15.73 -8.81
N ARG A 45 12.12 -16.11 -9.08
CA ARG A 45 13.15 -15.20 -9.62
C ARG A 45 12.81 -14.66 -11.01
N THR A 46 12.04 -15.37 -11.82
CA THR A 46 11.67 -14.88 -13.16
C THR A 46 10.41 -14.00 -13.13
N GLY A 47 9.84 -13.78 -11.95
CA GLY A 47 8.62 -13.00 -11.74
C GLY A 47 7.34 -13.83 -11.82
N GLU A 48 7.47 -15.13 -11.99
CA GLU A 48 6.38 -16.09 -12.04
C GLU A 48 5.78 -16.33 -10.65
N VAL A 49 4.45 -16.45 -10.57
CA VAL A 49 3.78 -16.87 -9.34
C VAL A 49 3.94 -18.39 -9.21
N ILE A 50 4.62 -18.84 -8.15
CA ILE A 50 4.89 -20.26 -7.87
C ILE A 50 4.05 -20.81 -6.72
N GLY A 51 3.23 -19.97 -6.09
CA GLY A 51 2.26 -20.34 -5.07
C GLY A 51 1.34 -19.17 -4.78
N GLU A 52 0.09 -19.45 -4.47
CA GLU A 52 -0.91 -18.44 -4.16
C GLU A 52 -1.96 -18.96 -3.19
N GLY A 53 -2.66 -18.05 -2.55
CA GLY A 53 -3.74 -18.38 -1.64
C GLY A 53 -4.35 -17.14 -1.02
N ALA A 54 -5.31 -17.34 -0.13
CA ALA A 54 -5.87 -16.28 0.68
C ALA A 54 -5.63 -16.58 2.15
N LEU A 55 -5.08 -15.61 2.87
CA LEU A 55 -4.79 -15.78 4.30
C LEU A 55 -6.01 -15.40 5.12
N THR A 56 -6.38 -16.28 6.03
CA THR A 56 -7.21 -15.91 7.19
C THR A 56 -6.48 -14.87 8.06
N PRO A 57 -7.19 -14.17 8.95
CA PRO A 57 -6.55 -13.20 9.84
C PRO A 57 -5.44 -13.80 10.72
N ASP A 58 -5.56 -15.07 11.12
CA ASP A 58 -4.55 -15.75 11.93
C ASP A 58 -3.35 -16.19 11.08
N GLU A 59 -3.56 -16.71 9.86
CA GLU A 59 -2.48 -17.02 8.92
C GLU A 59 -1.71 -15.77 8.50
N TYR A 60 -2.40 -14.65 8.28
CA TYR A 60 -1.75 -13.36 8.02
C TYR A 60 -0.87 -12.92 9.19
N ALA A 61 -1.36 -13.02 10.43
CA ALA A 61 -0.55 -12.69 11.60
C ALA A 61 0.68 -13.60 11.69
N GLN A 62 0.53 -14.90 11.44
CA GLN A 62 1.64 -15.87 11.43
C GLN A 62 2.66 -15.56 10.32
N TRP A 63 2.20 -15.18 9.12
CA TRP A 63 3.07 -14.73 8.03
C TRP A 63 3.94 -13.53 8.42
N VAL A 64 3.35 -12.51 9.05
CA VAL A 64 4.09 -11.35 9.59
C VAL A 64 5.10 -11.78 10.67
N ASP A 65 4.79 -12.84 11.41
CA ASP A 65 5.67 -13.50 12.37
C ASP A 65 6.64 -14.52 11.77
N TRP A 66 6.78 -14.51 10.44
CA TRP A 66 7.72 -15.30 9.66
C TRP A 66 7.46 -16.80 9.69
N VAL A 67 6.19 -17.19 9.67
CA VAL A 67 5.75 -18.55 9.38
C VAL A 67 5.25 -18.60 7.93
N ASN A 68 5.82 -19.48 7.11
CA ASN A 68 5.40 -19.65 5.72
C ASN A 68 3.96 -20.20 5.68
N PRO A 69 3.01 -19.51 5.02
CA PRO A 69 1.60 -19.91 5.03
C PRO A 69 1.29 -21.24 4.33
N LEU A 70 2.12 -21.65 3.36
CA LEU A 70 1.90 -22.87 2.58
C LEU A 70 2.52 -24.11 3.23
N THR A 71 3.61 -23.94 3.98
CA THR A 71 4.39 -25.07 4.53
C THR A 71 4.39 -25.14 6.06
N GLY A 72 4.05 -24.04 6.74
CA GLY A 72 4.19 -23.90 8.20
C GLY A 72 5.64 -23.76 8.68
N GLU A 73 6.63 -23.70 7.77
CA GLU A 73 8.04 -23.55 8.12
C GLU A 73 8.31 -22.16 8.72
N SER A 74 9.16 -22.09 9.75
CA SER A 74 9.69 -20.81 10.20
C SER A 74 10.75 -20.28 9.23
N MET A 75 10.53 -19.07 8.71
CA MET A 75 11.47 -18.34 7.85
C MET A 75 12.58 -17.64 8.65
N GLY A 76 12.65 -17.86 9.96
CA GLY A 76 13.65 -17.33 10.88
C GLY A 76 13.06 -16.68 12.12
N LYS A 77 13.93 -16.12 12.98
CA LYS A 77 13.53 -15.43 14.22
C LYS A 77 13.70 -13.91 14.10
N PRO A 78 12.62 -13.12 14.21
CA PRO A 78 12.70 -11.67 14.21
C PRO A 78 13.48 -11.13 15.41
N ARG A 79 14.34 -10.14 15.19
CA ARG A 79 14.96 -9.38 16.28
C ARG A 79 13.95 -8.43 16.91
N LEU A 80 13.86 -8.46 18.23
CA LEU A 80 13.11 -7.48 19.00
C LEU A 80 13.83 -6.12 18.99
N PRO A 81 13.10 -5.01 19.14
CA PRO A 81 13.72 -3.72 19.40
C PRO A 81 14.55 -3.77 20.69
N GLY A 82 15.64 -3.00 20.75
CA GLY A 82 16.50 -2.87 21.93
C GLY A 82 17.17 -1.50 21.95
N ASP A 83 18.05 -1.25 22.94
CA ASP A 83 18.70 0.05 23.13
C ASP A 83 19.40 0.55 21.84
N GLY A 84 18.81 1.57 21.22
CA GLY A 84 19.29 2.20 20.00
C GLY A 84 19.13 1.39 18.71
N ARG A 85 18.44 0.24 18.71
CA ARG A 85 18.25 -0.59 17.51
C ARG A 85 16.77 -0.91 17.26
N HIS A 86 16.33 -0.62 16.03
CA HIS A 86 15.01 -1.04 15.58
C HIS A 86 14.91 -2.57 15.46
N GLY A 87 13.72 -3.11 15.77
CA GLY A 87 13.40 -4.51 15.51
C GLY A 87 13.47 -4.85 14.03
N SER A 88 13.48 -6.15 13.72
CA SER A 88 13.53 -6.60 12.31
C SER A 88 12.28 -6.11 11.55
N PRO A 89 12.44 -5.60 10.31
CA PRO A 89 11.27 -5.32 9.50
C PRO A 89 10.56 -6.65 9.24
N ARG A 90 9.23 -6.69 9.28
CA ARG A 90 8.46 -7.91 9.02
C ARG A 90 8.10 -7.98 7.55
N PHE A 91 7.50 -6.90 7.05
CA PHE A 91 7.28 -6.65 5.63
C PHE A 91 7.62 -5.21 5.27
N ALA A 92 7.81 -4.97 3.99
CA ALA A 92 7.83 -3.65 3.39
C ALA A 92 6.48 -3.41 2.71
N GLU A 93 5.81 -2.31 3.03
CA GLU A 93 4.52 -1.95 2.46
C GLU A 93 4.68 -0.82 1.44
N MET A 94 3.93 -0.93 0.36
CA MET A 94 3.66 0.14 -0.58
C MET A 94 2.18 0.16 -0.91
N VAL A 95 1.65 1.33 -1.23
CA VAL A 95 0.24 1.48 -1.58
C VAL A 95 0.12 1.66 -3.08
N VAL A 96 -0.58 0.75 -3.74
CA VAL A 96 -0.97 0.87 -5.15
C VAL A 96 -2.28 1.62 -5.20
N ASN A 97 -2.27 2.90 -5.56
CA ASN A 97 -3.46 3.75 -5.54
C ASN A 97 -3.82 4.35 -6.89
N ALA A 98 -5.11 4.45 -7.15
CA ALA A 98 -5.65 5.22 -8.25
C ALA A 98 -5.69 6.72 -7.91
N PRO A 99 -5.62 7.62 -8.91
CA PRO A 99 -5.98 9.01 -8.75
C PRO A 99 -7.39 9.19 -8.19
N LYS A 100 -7.64 10.33 -7.56
CA LYS A 100 -8.91 10.57 -6.84
C LYS A 100 -10.08 10.57 -7.82
N SER A 101 -9.95 11.25 -8.95
CA SER A 101 -10.96 11.31 -10.01
C SER A 101 -11.34 9.92 -10.55
N LEU A 102 -10.36 9.02 -10.67
CA LEU A 102 -10.59 7.63 -11.07
C LEU A 102 -11.31 6.81 -9.97
N SER A 103 -11.01 7.08 -8.70
CA SER A 103 -11.80 6.53 -7.58
C SER A 103 -13.23 7.06 -7.55
N ILE A 104 -13.45 8.32 -7.94
CA ILE A 104 -14.78 8.92 -8.09
C ILE A 104 -15.52 8.24 -9.26
N ALA A 105 -14.87 8.07 -10.41
CA ALA A 105 -15.45 7.37 -11.57
C ALA A 105 -15.93 5.95 -11.19
N ALA A 106 -15.09 5.20 -10.47
CA ALA A 106 -15.43 3.86 -9.97
C ALA A 106 -16.56 3.87 -8.91
N ALA A 107 -16.77 4.96 -8.19
CA ALA A 107 -17.91 5.12 -7.29
C ALA A 107 -19.21 5.50 -8.02
N LEU A 108 -19.08 6.18 -9.18
CA LEU A 108 -20.20 6.61 -10.01
C LEU A 108 -20.69 5.51 -10.96
N HIS A 109 -19.81 4.62 -11.42
CA HIS A 109 -20.12 3.64 -12.46
C HIS A 109 -19.60 2.26 -12.07
N HIS A 110 -20.49 1.27 -12.04
CA HIS A 110 -20.15 -0.09 -11.60
C HIS A 110 -19.15 -0.75 -12.54
N GLU A 111 -19.30 -0.58 -13.85
CA GLU A 111 -18.41 -1.13 -14.86
C GLU A 111 -17.00 -0.55 -14.75
N VAL A 112 -16.89 0.74 -14.41
CA VAL A 112 -15.59 1.39 -14.12
C VAL A 112 -14.99 0.84 -12.84
N SER A 113 -15.80 0.53 -11.82
CA SER A 113 -15.31 -0.14 -10.60
C SER A 113 -14.70 -1.50 -10.91
N GLU A 114 -15.38 -2.35 -11.67
CA GLU A 114 -14.89 -3.68 -12.00
C GLU A 114 -13.61 -3.61 -12.85
N ALA A 115 -13.59 -2.73 -13.85
CA ALA A 115 -12.43 -2.55 -14.71
C ALA A 115 -11.22 -1.98 -13.95
N LEU A 116 -11.45 -1.10 -12.96
CA LEU A 116 -10.38 -0.60 -12.10
C LEU A 116 -9.88 -1.66 -11.12
N ASP A 117 -10.77 -2.47 -10.53
CA ASP A 117 -10.38 -3.60 -9.67
C ASP A 117 -9.51 -4.61 -10.46
N ALA A 118 -9.81 -4.85 -11.74
CA ALA A 118 -8.95 -5.63 -12.64
C ALA A 118 -7.60 -4.94 -12.91
N ALA A 119 -7.61 -3.66 -13.30
CA ALA A 119 -6.39 -2.90 -13.60
C ALA A 119 -5.43 -2.82 -12.39
N GLN A 120 -5.95 -2.71 -11.16
CA GLN A 120 -5.13 -2.72 -9.96
C GLN A 120 -4.53 -4.10 -9.66
N ARG A 121 -5.24 -5.19 -9.95
CA ARG A 121 -4.70 -6.56 -9.84
C ARG A 121 -3.57 -6.80 -10.84
N ASP A 122 -3.74 -6.36 -12.09
CA ASP A 122 -2.70 -6.44 -13.12
C ASP A 122 -1.48 -5.60 -12.74
N ALA A 123 -1.69 -4.39 -12.19
CA ALA A 123 -0.60 -3.57 -11.67
C ALA A 123 0.17 -4.28 -10.54
N VAL A 124 -0.52 -4.97 -9.63
CA VAL A 124 0.12 -5.77 -8.58
C VAL A 124 0.90 -6.95 -9.17
N ALA A 125 0.37 -7.63 -10.19
CA ALA A 125 1.06 -8.73 -10.86
C ALA A 125 2.37 -8.27 -11.52
N GLU A 126 2.36 -7.13 -12.21
CA GLU A 126 3.55 -6.54 -12.82
C GLU A 126 4.59 -6.10 -11.77
N ILE A 127 4.14 -5.51 -10.66
CA ILE A 127 5.02 -5.16 -9.55
C ILE A 127 5.65 -6.40 -8.92
N ARG A 128 4.88 -7.48 -8.74
CA ARG A 128 5.40 -8.78 -8.27
C ARG A 128 6.47 -9.32 -9.22
N ALA A 129 6.20 -9.31 -10.52
CA ALA A 129 7.14 -9.79 -11.53
C ALA A 129 8.44 -8.99 -11.51
N TRP A 130 8.34 -7.66 -11.48
CA TRP A 130 9.49 -6.77 -11.34
C TRP A 130 10.33 -7.09 -10.10
N LEU A 131 9.67 -7.25 -8.94
CA LEU A 131 10.35 -7.54 -7.69
C LEU A 131 11.03 -8.91 -7.69
N GLY A 132 10.43 -9.94 -8.29
CA GLY A 132 11.07 -11.26 -8.43
C GLY A 132 12.38 -11.20 -9.21
N GLN A 133 12.38 -10.43 -10.30
CA GLN A 133 13.53 -10.28 -11.19
C GLN A 133 14.65 -9.39 -10.63
N HIS A 134 14.31 -8.39 -9.80
CA HIS A 134 15.24 -7.33 -9.42
C HIS A 134 15.53 -7.24 -7.91
N SER A 135 14.91 -8.08 -7.09
CA SER A 135 15.21 -8.13 -5.65
C SER A 135 16.48 -8.93 -5.38
N VAL A 136 17.21 -8.49 -4.36
CA VAL A 136 18.49 -9.09 -3.96
C VAL A 136 18.56 -9.28 -2.45
N THR A 137 19.44 -10.16 -2.02
CA THR A 137 19.81 -10.36 -0.61
C THR A 137 21.33 -10.39 -0.47
N ARG A 138 21.81 -10.47 0.77
CA ARG A 138 23.23 -10.54 1.11
C ARG A 138 23.57 -11.90 1.71
N VAL A 139 24.63 -12.50 1.21
CA VAL A 139 25.15 -13.79 1.68
C VAL A 139 26.60 -13.64 2.13
N GLY A 140 26.97 -14.37 3.18
CA GLY A 140 28.32 -14.40 3.74
C GLY A 140 28.43 -13.70 5.09
N PRO A 141 29.61 -13.79 5.73
CA PRO A 141 29.85 -13.21 7.03
C PRO A 141 29.83 -11.68 6.96
N ARG A 142 29.52 -11.03 8.09
CA ARG A 142 29.51 -9.58 8.20
C ARG A 142 30.88 -9.01 7.80
N GLY A 143 30.89 -8.02 6.91
CA GLY A 143 32.10 -7.40 6.38
C GLY A 143 32.63 -8.03 5.08
N ALA A 144 32.17 -9.23 4.71
CA ALA A 144 32.50 -9.89 3.45
C ALA A 144 31.24 -10.42 2.74
N GLN A 145 30.14 -9.68 2.87
CA GLN A 145 28.87 -10.06 2.27
C GLN A 145 28.86 -9.76 0.78
N ARG A 146 28.44 -10.73 -0.03
CA ARG A 146 28.12 -10.53 -1.45
C ARG A 146 26.63 -10.34 -1.65
N VAL A 147 26.27 -9.56 -2.66
CA VAL A 147 24.88 -9.37 -3.08
C VAL A 147 24.52 -10.46 -4.09
N VAL A 148 23.38 -11.11 -3.91
CA VAL A 148 22.87 -12.16 -4.79
C VAL A 148 21.41 -11.92 -5.14
N PRO A 149 20.93 -12.31 -6.34
CA PRO A 149 19.51 -12.35 -6.63
C PRO A 149 18.75 -13.25 -5.64
N ILE A 150 17.49 -12.90 -5.37
CA ILE A 150 16.60 -13.82 -4.65
C ILE A 150 16.17 -14.97 -5.57
N GLU A 151 15.79 -16.10 -4.98
CA GLU A 151 15.18 -17.23 -5.70
C GLU A 151 13.66 -17.21 -5.59
N GLN A 152 13.14 -16.79 -4.43
CA GLN A 152 11.72 -16.56 -4.20
C GLN A 152 11.48 -15.55 -3.06
N PHE A 153 10.32 -14.91 -3.09
CA PHE A 153 9.81 -14.07 -2.01
C PHE A 153 8.29 -14.16 -1.90
N GLU A 154 7.76 -13.63 -0.81
CA GLU A 154 6.32 -13.67 -0.51
C GLU A 154 5.72 -12.27 -0.50
N THR A 155 4.45 -12.17 -0.92
CA THR A 155 3.69 -10.93 -0.91
C THR A 155 2.27 -11.14 -0.40
N VAL A 156 1.68 -10.08 0.16
CA VAL A 156 0.26 -10.00 0.50
C VAL A 156 -0.31 -8.73 -0.12
N ALA A 157 -1.47 -8.84 -0.79
CA ALA A 157 -2.23 -7.71 -1.30
C ALA A 157 -3.57 -7.60 -0.55
N VAL A 158 -3.90 -6.39 -0.07
CA VAL A 158 -5.19 -6.10 0.59
C VAL A 158 -5.83 -4.90 -0.07
N SER A 159 -6.95 -5.13 -0.77
CA SER A 159 -7.65 -4.12 -1.57
C SER A 159 -8.74 -3.39 -0.79
N HIS A 160 -8.77 -2.07 -0.88
CA HIS A 160 -9.71 -1.18 -0.20
C HIS A 160 -10.37 -0.21 -1.19
N LYS A 161 -11.62 0.18 -0.90
CA LYS A 161 -12.46 1.03 -1.76
C LYS A 161 -12.64 2.45 -1.23
N THR A 162 -12.38 2.69 0.05
CA THR A 162 -12.74 3.93 0.77
C THR A 162 -11.58 4.52 1.57
N SER A 163 -11.60 5.85 1.76
CA SER A 163 -10.66 6.55 2.63
C SER A 163 -11.06 6.43 4.11
N ARG A 164 -10.18 6.85 5.03
CA ARG A 164 -10.54 6.98 6.46
C ARG A 164 -11.67 7.96 6.74
N ALA A 165 -11.86 8.95 5.86
CA ALA A 165 -12.97 9.90 5.95
C ALA A 165 -14.24 9.39 5.25
N GLY A 166 -14.21 8.18 4.68
CA GLY A 166 -15.33 7.61 3.94
C GLY A 166 -15.50 8.16 2.52
N ASP A 167 -14.47 8.79 1.94
CA ASP A 167 -14.49 9.24 0.54
C ASP A 167 -14.09 8.10 -0.41
N PRO A 168 -14.48 8.12 -1.71
CA PRO A 168 -14.02 7.14 -2.69
C PRO A 168 -12.50 7.11 -2.76
N HIS A 169 -11.88 5.95 -2.51
CA HIS A 169 -10.43 5.82 -2.54
C HIS A 169 -10.00 4.38 -2.82
N ARG A 170 -9.80 4.07 -4.10
CA ARG A 170 -9.37 2.74 -4.55
C ARG A 170 -7.87 2.59 -4.34
N HIS A 171 -7.47 1.66 -3.48
CA HIS A 171 -6.07 1.42 -3.15
C HIS A 171 -5.83 -0.01 -2.66
N ILE A 172 -4.62 -0.52 -2.92
CA ILE A 172 -4.15 -1.83 -2.43
C ILE A 172 -2.97 -1.60 -1.50
N HIS A 173 -3.05 -2.14 -0.28
CA HIS A 173 -1.89 -2.33 0.58
C HIS A 173 -1.11 -3.52 0.06
N PHE A 174 -0.02 -3.26 -0.66
CA PHE A 174 0.85 -4.28 -1.21
C PHE A 174 2.07 -4.45 -0.30
N GLN A 175 2.14 -5.62 0.32
CA GLN A 175 3.12 -5.94 1.35
C GLN A 175 4.09 -7.00 0.81
N VAL A 176 5.38 -6.72 0.95
CA VAL A 176 6.49 -7.57 0.50
C VAL A 176 7.17 -8.14 1.74
N GLY A 177 7.16 -9.47 1.87
CA GLY A 177 7.84 -10.17 2.95
C GLY A 177 9.33 -9.82 2.97
N THR A 178 9.88 -9.58 4.16
CA THR A 178 11.32 -9.25 4.30
C THR A 178 12.20 -10.48 4.44
N ARG A 179 11.60 -11.68 4.37
CA ARG A 179 12.27 -12.96 4.29
C ARG A 179 12.15 -13.49 2.87
N VAL A 180 13.30 -13.79 2.29
CA VAL A 180 13.45 -14.24 0.90
C VAL A 180 14.31 -15.48 0.88
N TRP A 181 14.04 -16.41 0.00
CA TRP A 181 14.90 -17.59 -0.16
C TRP A 181 16.02 -17.27 -1.15
N ALA A 182 17.24 -17.63 -0.81
CA ALA A 182 18.35 -17.65 -1.74
C ALA A 182 19.44 -18.56 -1.19
N GLU A 183 20.07 -19.37 -2.04
CA GLU A 183 21.17 -20.26 -1.66
C GLU A 183 20.83 -21.09 -0.41
N THR A 184 19.79 -21.90 -0.57
CA THR A 184 19.34 -22.94 0.38
C THR A 184 18.91 -22.44 1.76
N ALA A 185 18.61 -21.16 1.93
CA ALA A 185 18.17 -20.62 3.21
C ALA A 185 17.27 -19.40 3.07
N TRP A 186 16.42 -19.19 4.08
CA TRP A 186 15.75 -17.91 4.29
C TRP A 186 16.75 -16.83 4.69
N ARG A 187 16.70 -15.68 4.01
CA ARG A 187 17.57 -14.53 4.18
C ARG A 187 16.78 -13.24 4.26
N ALA A 188 17.44 -12.17 4.72
CA ALA A 188 16.79 -10.87 4.81
C ALA A 188 16.83 -10.21 3.43
N LEU A 189 15.70 -9.70 2.96
CA LEU A 189 15.65 -8.85 1.78
C LEU A 189 16.60 -7.65 1.96
N ASP A 190 17.37 -7.30 0.92
CA ASP A 190 18.14 -6.05 0.92
C ASP A 190 17.15 -4.88 0.73
N THR A 191 16.64 -4.35 1.84
CA THR A 191 15.65 -3.28 1.82
C THR A 191 16.21 -1.99 1.22
N ALA A 192 17.52 -1.75 1.28
CA ALA A 192 18.13 -0.60 0.61
C ALA A 192 18.04 -0.72 -0.91
N ALA A 193 18.18 -1.93 -1.46
CA ALA A 193 17.90 -2.19 -2.87
C ALA A 193 16.41 -1.99 -3.21
N LEU A 194 15.49 -2.45 -2.36
CA LEU A 194 14.05 -2.20 -2.54
C LEU A 194 13.73 -0.70 -2.56
N PHE A 195 14.28 0.09 -1.63
CA PHE A 195 14.06 1.54 -1.59
C PHE A 195 14.53 2.25 -2.86
N ARG A 196 15.64 1.82 -3.47
CA ARG A 196 16.12 2.37 -4.75
C ARG A 196 15.18 2.07 -5.93
N GLN A 197 14.37 1.02 -5.84
CA GLN A 197 13.42 0.62 -6.88
C GLN A 197 12.06 1.33 -6.77
N GLN A 198 11.80 2.10 -5.71
CA GLN A 198 10.48 2.69 -5.46
C GLN A 198 9.95 3.54 -6.62
N GLY A 199 10.84 4.24 -7.35
CA GLY A 199 10.46 5.05 -8.51
C GLY A 199 9.94 4.18 -9.66
N ALA A 200 10.70 3.14 -10.00
CA ALA A 200 10.34 2.19 -11.06
C ALA A 200 9.02 1.47 -10.76
N ILE A 201 8.88 0.93 -9.54
CA ILE A 201 7.66 0.25 -9.10
C ILE A 201 6.44 1.17 -9.17
N ARG A 202 6.60 2.45 -8.77
CA ARG A 202 5.51 3.43 -8.85
C ARG A 202 5.12 3.77 -10.27
N SER A 203 6.10 3.95 -11.15
CA SER A 203 5.86 4.21 -12.55
C SER A 203 5.17 3.03 -13.21
N LEU A 204 5.61 1.80 -12.92
CA LEU A 204 5.02 0.56 -13.43
C LEU A 204 3.53 0.44 -13.06
N GLY A 205 3.19 0.51 -11.77
CA GLY A 205 1.78 0.40 -11.37
C GLY A 205 0.90 1.55 -11.89
N THR A 206 1.46 2.75 -12.08
CA THR A 206 0.72 3.86 -12.70
C THR A 206 0.48 3.59 -14.19
N ALA A 207 1.51 3.14 -14.91
CA ALA A 207 1.43 2.86 -16.34
C ALA A 207 0.48 1.71 -16.66
N VAL A 208 0.50 0.63 -15.87
CA VAL A 208 -0.42 -0.51 -16.05
C VAL A 208 -1.87 -0.07 -15.92
N ILE A 209 -2.20 0.71 -14.88
CA ILE A 209 -3.57 1.21 -14.70
C ILE A 209 -3.96 2.15 -15.84
N ALA A 210 -3.09 3.11 -16.19
CA ALA A 210 -3.38 4.10 -17.22
C ALA A 210 -3.54 3.51 -18.64
N ALA A 211 -2.85 2.40 -18.92
CA ALA A 211 -2.89 1.72 -20.21
C ALA A 211 -3.88 0.53 -20.25
N HIS A 212 -4.66 0.30 -19.19
CA HIS A 212 -5.51 -0.88 -19.10
C HIS A 212 -6.70 -0.80 -20.08
N PRO A 213 -6.82 -1.72 -21.06
CA PRO A 213 -7.76 -1.58 -22.17
C PRO A 213 -9.22 -1.65 -21.73
N GLN A 214 -9.55 -2.53 -20.79
CA GLN A 214 -10.93 -2.63 -20.27
C GLN A 214 -11.32 -1.39 -19.47
N LEU A 215 -10.36 -0.75 -18.78
CA LEU A 215 -10.62 0.46 -18.01
C LEU A 215 -10.85 1.64 -18.95
N ALA A 216 -10.03 1.77 -19.99
CA ALA A 216 -10.23 2.79 -21.02
C ALA A 216 -11.60 2.64 -21.70
N ALA A 217 -11.99 1.42 -22.08
CA ALA A 217 -13.30 1.16 -22.68
C ALA A 217 -14.48 1.46 -21.73
N ALA A 218 -14.36 1.09 -20.45
CA ALA A 218 -15.38 1.38 -19.45
C ALA A 218 -15.55 2.89 -19.20
N LEU A 219 -14.46 3.65 -19.18
CA LEU A 219 -14.52 5.11 -19.05
C LEU A 219 -15.14 5.77 -20.29
N ASP A 220 -14.73 5.36 -21.50
CA ASP A 220 -15.25 5.87 -22.78
C ASP A 220 -16.76 5.66 -22.92
N ALA A 221 -17.28 4.48 -22.49
CA ALA A 221 -18.71 4.18 -22.49
C ALA A 221 -19.56 5.15 -21.63
N HIS A 222 -18.93 5.81 -20.65
CA HIS A 222 -19.55 6.82 -19.79
C HIS A 222 -19.13 8.26 -20.16
N GLY A 223 -18.44 8.45 -21.29
CA GLY A 223 -17.97 9.76 -21.76
C GLY A 223 -16.88 10.37 -20.89
N LEU A 224 -16.09 9.54 -20.22
CA LEU A 224 -15.01 9.95 -19.31
C LEU A 224 -13.64 9.76 -19.97
N THR A 225 -12.78 10.77 -19.86
CA THR A 225 -11.46 10.79 -20.51
C THR A 225 -10.36 10.55 -19.48
N LEU A 226 -9.60 9.46 -19.64
CA LEU A 226 -8.41 9.19 -18.84
C LEU A 226 -7.19 9.90 -19.44
N ASP A 227 -6.55 10.78 -18.67
CA ASP A 227 -5.26 11.35 -19.04
C ASP A 227 -4.15 10.29 -18.84
N PRO A 228 -3.44 9.86 -19.90
CA PRO A 228 -2.44 8.80 -19.79
C PRO A 228 -1.17 9.23 -19.04
N VAL A 229 -0.95 10.54 -18.86
CA VAL A 229 0.22 11.10 -18.15
C VAL A 229 -0.08 11.22 -16.66
N THR A 230 -1.21 11.82 -16.31
CA THR A 230 -1.57 12.07 -14.90
C THR A 230 -2.34 10.90 -14.27
N GLY A 231 -3.02 10.10 -15.08
CA GLY A 231 -3.97 9.07 -14.67
C GLY A 231 -5.30 9.63 -14.14
N GLU A 232 -5.50 10.95 -14.20
CA GLU A 232 -6.75 11.57 -13.76
C GLU A 232 -7.84 11.41 -14.84
N VAL A 233 -9.10 11.32 -14.39
CA VAL A 233 -10.28 11.43 -15.25
C VAL A 233 -10.64 12.90 -15.36
N ALA A 234 -10.49 13.47 -16.56
CA ALA A 234 -10.49 14.92 -16.78
C ALA A 234 -11.78 15.60 -16.27
N GLU A 235 -12.93 14.99 -16.54
CA GLU A 235 -14.26 15.50 -16.20
C GLU A 235 -14.52 15.47 -14.69
N LEU A 236 -13.84 14.58 -13.96
CA LEU A 236 -14.04 14.37 -12.53
C LEU A 236 -12.94 15.01 -11.66
N GLN A 237 -11.85 15.47 -12.27
CA GLN A 237 -10.75 16.13 -11.57
C GLN A 237 -11.18 17.35 -10.72
N PRO A 238 -12.14 18.21 -11.15
CA PRO A 238 -12.61 19.33 -10.33
C PRO A 238 -13.18 18.92 -8.96
N PHE A 239 -13.69 17.70 -8.84
CA PHE A 239 -14.28 17.18 -7.60
C PHE A 239 -13.25 16.59 -6.63
N ASN A 240 -11.97 16.54 -7.02
CA ASN A 240 -10.91 15.93 -6.21
C ASN A 240 -10.81 16.55 -4.82
N ALA A 241 -10.94 17.88 -4.69
CA ALA A 241 -10.83 18.58 -3.41
C ALA A 241 -11.95 18.17 -2.43
N VAL A 242 -13.21 18.26 -2.89
CA VAL A 242 -14.41 17.90 -2.11
C VAL A 242 -14.35 16.44 -1.64
N MET A 243 -13.83 15.55 -2.48
CA MET A 243 -13.68 14.12 -2.18
C MET A 243 -12.33 13.74 -1.57
N SER A 244 -11.57 14.70 -1.04
CA SER A 244 -10.27 14.48 -0.39
C SER A 244 -10.22 15.06 1.03
N LYS A 245 -11.30 14.91 1.81
CA LYS A 245 -11.45 15.47 3.16
C LYS A 245 -10.26 15.17 4.06
N ARG A 246 -9.73 13.94 3.99
CA ARG A 246 -8.52 13.54 4.74
C ARG A 246 -7.28 14.32 4.31
N ALA A 247 -7.05 14.49 3.01
CA ALA A 247 -5.87 15.18 2.50
C ALA A 247 -5.90 16.67 2.89
N GLU A 248 -7.06 17.31 2.82
CA GLU A 248 -7.22 18.69 3.28
C GLU A 248 -6.97 18.82 4.78
N GLN A 249 -7.43 17.84 5.58
CA GLN A 249 -7.12 17.80 7.01
C GLN A 249 -5.61 17.68 7.26
N VAL A 250 -4.89 16.80 6.55
CA VAL A 250 -3.41 16.71 6.66
C VAL A 250 -2.78 18.05 6.32
N ALA A 251 -3.18 18.69 5.22
CA ALA A 251 -2.61 19.96 4.78
C ALA A 251 -2.82 21.07 5.82
N ARG A 252 -4.01 21.16 6.42
CA ARG A 252 -4.29 22.10 7.53
C ARG A 252 -3.43 21.80 8.75
N ASN A 253 -3.33 20.54 9.17
CA ASN A 253 -2.50 20.13 10.29
C ASN A 253 -1.02 20.47 10.06
N LEU A 254 -0.49 20.17 8.87
CA LEU A 254 0.91 20.44 8.52
C LEU A 254 1.19 21.94 8.52
N SER A 255 0.32 22.75 7.93
CA SER A 255 0.47 24.21 7.96
C SER A 255 0.51 24.76 9.38
N GLN A 256 -0.32 24.21 10.29
CA GLN A 256 -0.32 24.59 11.69
C GLN A 256 0.99 24.15 12.39
N PHE A 257 1.41 22.90 12.22
CA PHE A 257 2.62 22.39 12.84
C PHE A 257 3.90 23.07 12.33
N GLU A 258 3.97 23.44 11.06
CA GLU A 258 5.06 24.25 10.54
C GLU A 258 5.10 25.65 11.13
N LYS A 259 3.93 26.30 11.31
CA LYS A 259 3.84 27.62 11.98
C LYS A 259 4.31 27.54 13.42
N ASP A 260 3.89 26.50 14.15
CA ASP A 260 4.28 26.30 15.55
C ASP A 260 5.77 25.96 15.66
N TRP A 261 6.30 25.15 14.73
CA TRP A 261 7.72 24.83 14.68
C TRP A 261 8.57 26.08 14.42
N ARG A 262 8.22 26.91 13.42
CA ARG A 262 8.94 28.17 13.11
C ARG A 262 8.88 29.17 14.26
N ARG A 263 7.77 29.20 15.02
CA ARG A 263 7.67 30.05 16.23
C ARG A 263 8.64 29.61 17.33
N ALA A 264 8.87 28.29 17.45
CA ALA A 264 9.80 27.73 18.43
C ALA A 264 11.28 27.76 17.98
N HIS A 265 11.54 27.91 16.67
CA HIS A 265 12.88 27.93 16.06
C HIS A 265 13.01 29.17 15.19
N LEU A 266 13.21 30.32 15.84
CA LEU A 266 13.38 31.61 15.17
C LEU A 266 14.59 31.57 14.23
N ASP A 267 14.40 32.05 13.01
CA ASP A 267 15.42 32.14 11.93
C ASP A 267 15.97 30.80 11.42
N GLU A 268 15.34 29.67 11.77
CA GLU A 268 15.65 28.36 11.21
C GLU A 268 14.58 27.93 10.18
N GLU A 269 15.01 27.28 9.10
CA GLU A 269 14.09 26.54 8.22
C GLU A 269 14.12 25.05 8.58
N PRO A 270 12.97 24.36 8.58
CA PRO A 270 12.91 22.96 8.92
C PRO A 270 13.69 22.12 7.90
N GLY A 271 14.82 21.55 8.34
CA GLY A 271 15.57 20.58 7.56
C GLY A 271 14.76 19.30 7.28
N PRO A 272 15.24 18.40 6.40
CA PRO A 272 14.48 17.23 5.94
C PRO A 272 13.94 16.33 7.06
N ALA A 273 14.70 16.15 8.14
CA ALA A 273 14.29 15.33 9.28
C ALA A 273 13.15 15.98 10.09
N ALA A 274 13.17 17.31 10.25
CA ALA A 274 12.11 18.05 10.91
C ALA A 274 10.83 18.00 10.06
N LEU A 275 10.94 18.24 8.75
CA LEU A 275 9.83 18.17 7.81
C LEU A 275 9.15 16.79 7.81
N ALA A 276 9.95 15.71 7.83
CA ALA A 276 9.44 14.35 7.91
C ALA A 276 8.67 14.10 9.22
N ARG A 277 9.15 14.62 10.36
CA ARG A 277 8.45 14.53 11.65
C ARG A 277 7.15 15.32 11.66
N LEU A 278 7.15 16.57 11.21
CA LEU A 278 5.95 17.41 11.12
C LEU A 278 4.90 16.78 10.20
N THR A 279 5.35 16.20 9.08
CA THR A 279 4.48 15.45 8.17
C THR A 279 3.85 14.25 8.88
N ALA A 280 4.65 13.42 9.57
CA ALA A 280 4.12 12.28 10.34
C ALA A 280 3.10 12.73 11.40
N MET A 281 3.41 13.80 12.15
CA MET A 281 2.49 14.39 13.13
C MET A 281 1.18 14.85 12.47
N ALA A 282 1.25 15.51 11.31
CA ALA A 282 0.07 15.98 10.57
C ALA A 282 -0.83 14.82 10.09
N TRP A 283 -0.22 13.68 9.79
CA TRP A 283 -0.91 12.44 9.41
C TRP A 283 -1.58 11.72 10.59
N ASP A 284 -1.07 11.87 11.81
CA ASP A 284 -1.68 11.24 13.00
C ASP A 284 -2.68 12.16 13.71
N HIS A 285 -2.49 13.48 13.67
CA HIS A 285 -3.33 14.43 14.38
C HIS A 285 -4.77 14.45 13.86
N GLY A 286 -5.73 14.25 14.76
CA GLY A 286 -7.16 14.25 14.43
C GLY A 286 -7.58 13.14 13.47
N ARG A 287 -6.76 12.09 13.30
CA ARG A 287 -7.05 10.94 12.43
C ARG A 287 -8.34 10.26 12.88
N PRO A 288 -9.41 10.24 12.06
CA PRO A 288 -10.68 9.62 12.45
C PRO A 288 -10.53 8.11 12.68
N HIS A 289 -11.22 7.60 13.69
CA HIS A 289 -11.48 6.17 13.79
C HIS A 289 -12.42 5.77 12.64
N LYS A 290 -12.14 4.68 11.91
CA LYS A 290 -12.98 4.21 10.77
C LYS A 290 -14.36 3.63 11.19
N LYS A 291 -14.97 4.13 12.27
CA LYS A 291 -16.37 3.87 12.61
C LYS A 291 -17.21 5.16 12.48
N PRO A 292 -17.47 5.70 11.27
CA PRO A 292 -18.40 6.80 11.12
C PRO A 292 -19.83 6.34 11.47
N THR A 293 -20.61 7.22 12.10
CA THR A 293 -22.04 7.01 12.39
C THR A 293 -22.93 7.15 11.14
N LYS A 294 -22.39 7.73 10.05
CA LYS A 294 -22.99 7.80 8.71
C LYS A 294 -21.89 7.56 7.67
N LEU A 295 -22.13 6.62 6.77
CA LEU A 295 -21.16 6.21 5.75
C LEU A 295 -21.41 6.97 4.45
N GLY A 296 -20.33 7.25 3.71
CA GLY A 296 -20.44 7.47 2.29
C GLY A 296 -20.66 6.13 1.60
N CYS A 297 -21.89 5.81 1.22
CA CYS A 297 -22.16 4.77 0.23
C CYS A 297 -22.16 5.41 -1.18
N GLU A 298 -22.12 4.60 -2.23
CA GLU A 298 -22.12 5.11 -3.62
C GLU A 298 -23.27 6.09 -3.89
N SER A 299 -24.45 5.87 -3.32
CA SER A 299 -25.58 6.80 -3.42
C SER A 299 -25.38 8.11 -2.66
N ALA A 300 -24.68 8.09 -1.51
CA ALA A 300 -24.33 9.29 -0.76
C ALA A 300 -23.26 10.11 -1.50
N TRP A 301 -22.25 9.46 -2.08
CA TRP A 301 -21.24 10.14 -2.90
C TRP A 301 -21.85 10.75 -4.16
N ARG A 302 -22.75 10.05 -4.84
CA ARG A 302 -23.51 10.59 -5.99
C ARG A 302 -24.38 11.80 -5.63
N SER A 303 -24.77 11.95 -4.36
CA SER A 303 -25.54 13.11 -3.89
C SER A 303 -24.65 14.29 -3.47
N GLU A 304 -23.37 14.04 -3.18
CA GLU A 304 -22.37 15.05 -2.80
C GLU A 304 -21.62 15.62 -4.02
N LEU A 305 -21.58 14.88 -5.14
CA LEU A 305 -21.08 15.29 -6.46
C LEU A 305 -22.14 16.07 -7.24
#